data_AF-A0A7L5YJC7-F1
#
_entry.id   AF-A0A7L5YJC7-F1
#
_cell.length_a   1.000
_cell.length_b   1.000
_cell.length_c   1.000
_cell.angle_alpha   90.00
_cell.angle_beta   90.00
_cell.angle_gamma   90.00
#
_symmetry.space_group_name_H-M   'P 1'
#
loop_
_entity.id
_entity.type
_entity.pdbx_description
1 polymer ?
#
loop_
_entity_poly.entity_id
_entity_poly.type
_entity_poly.pdbx_seq_one_letter_code
_entity_poly.pdbx_strand_id
1 'polypeptide(L)' 'MERAGDFPQHFMLTPRCAAWDEADIDAWLAKRKAKPVQGTPAPNPRGTLSHSPRRVRV' A
#
# COMPACT_ATOMS: atom_id res chain seq x y z
N MET A 1 -2.28 -0.74 7.72
CA MET A 1 -2.81 -1.99 7.14
C MET A 1 -2.83 -3.14 8.16
N GLU A 2 -2.02 -3.15 9.21
CA GLU A 2 -2.27 -4.01 10.40
C GLU A 2 -3.31 -3.44 11.39
N ARG A 3 -3.66 -2.15 11.27
CA ARG A 3 -4.70 -1.48 12.08
C ARG A 3 -6.15 -1.85 11.73
N ALA A 4 -6.38 -2.56 10.62
CA ALA A 4 -7.71 -3.00 10.21
C ALA A 4 -8.05 -4.41 10.72
N GLY A 5 -7.11 -5.09 11.40
CA GLY A 5 -7.31 -6.44 11.94
C GLY A 5 -7.42 -7.57 10.90
N ASP A 6 -7.25 -7.24 9.61
CA ASP A 6 -7.48 -8.19 8.52
C ASP A 6 -6.18 -8.83 8.01
N PHE A 7 -5.00 -8.28 8.37
CA PHE A 7 -3.71 -8.79 7.90
C PHE A 7 -3.18 -9.94 8.78
N PRO A 8 -2.69 -11.05 8.20
CA PRO A 8 -2.13 -12.17 8.95
C PRO A 8 -0.93 -11.78 9.82
N GLN A 9 -0.85 -12.36 11.01
CA GLN A 9 0.30 -12.20 11.90
C GLN A 9 1.50 -12.98 11.35
N HIS A 10 2.68 -12.35 11.28
CA HIS A 10 3.91 -13.05 10.92
C HIS A 10 4.52 -13.80 12.11
N PHE A 11 5.46 -14.67 11.80
CA PHE A 11 6.37 -15.30 12.77
C PHE A 11 7.82 -15.18 12.28
N MET A 12 8.77 -15.24 13.21
CA MET A 12 10.20 -15.10 12.89
C MET A 12 10.82 -16.48 12.69
N LEU A 13 11.20 -16.82 11.45
CA LEU A 13 12.03 -17.99 11.14
C LEU A 13 13.44 -17.81 11.70
N THR A 14 13.98 -16.59 11.58
CA THR A 14 15.27 -16.17 12.14
C THR A 14 15.16 -14.72 12.60
N PRO A 15 16.13 -14.16 13.36
CA PRO A 15 16.09 -12.77 13.85
C PRO A 15 15.94 -11.69 12.78
N ARG A 16 16.12 -12.03 11.49
CA ARG A 16 15.96 -11.10 10.36
C ARG A 16 14.95 -11.58 9.32
N CYS A 17 14.25 -12.69 9.56
CA CYS A 17 13.35 -13.30 8.59
C CYS A 17 11.98 -13.53 9.22
N ALA A 18 11.07 -12.61 8.96
CA ALA A 18 9.64 -12.80 9.21
C ALA A 18 9.03 -13.57 8.05
N ALA A 19 8.24 -14.59 8.37
CA ALA A 19 7.47 -15.39 7.42
C ALA A 19 5.99 -15.35 7.81
N TRP A 20 5.15 -15.66 6.82
CA TRP A 20 3.71 -15.80 6.98
C TRP A 20 3.31 -17.21 6.58
N ASP A 21 2.22 -17.69 7.16
CA ASP A 21 1.56 -18.91 6.69
C ASP A 21 0.90 -18.66 5.32
N GLU A 22 1.05 -19.62 4.41
CA GLU A 22 0.52 -19.50 3.05
C GLU A 22 -1.01 -19.46 3.04
N ALA A 23 -1.66 -20.30 3.85
CA ALA A 23 -3.12 -20.41 3.87
C ALA A 23 -3.75 -19.14 4.46
N ASP A 24 -3.14 -18.52 5.47
CA ASP A 24 -3.60 -17.24 6.00
C ASP A 24 -3.49 -16.10 4.97
N ILE A 25 -2.37 -16.04 4.23
CA ILE A 25 -2.19 -15.03 3.18
C ILE A 25 -3.15 -15.26 2.01
N ASP A 26 -3.38 -16.51 1.61
CA ASP A 26 -4.33 -16.84 0.55
C ASP A 26 -5.77 -16.48 0.95
N ALA A 27 -6.20 -16.86 2.16
CA ALA A 27 -7.53 -16.52 2.67
C ALA A 27 -7.73 -15.00 2.77
N TRP A 28 -6.69 -14.26 3.18
CA TRP A 28 -6.70 -12.81 3.20
C TRP A 28 -6.83 -12.19 1.79
N LEU A 29 -6.03 -12.67 0.84
CA LEU A 29 -6.08 -12.22 -0.55
C LEU A 29 -7.44 -12.54 -1.19
N ALA A 30 -8.00 -13.72 -0.94
CA ALA A 30 -9.32 -14.13 -1.43
C ALA A 30 -10.43 -13.17 -0.93
N LYS A 31 -10.43 -12.84 0.37
CA LYS A 31 -11.36 -11.86 0.97
C LYS A 31 -11.24 -10.47 0.33
N ARG A 32 -10.00 -10.04 0.03
CA ARG A 32 -9.75 -8.73 -0.62
C ARG A 32 -10.08 -8.72 -2.10
N LYS A 33 -9.92 -9.82 -2.83
CA LYS A 33 -10.38 -9.93 -4.22
C LYS A 33 -11.91 -9.87 -4.31
N ALA A 34 -12.62 -10.46 -3.34
CA ALA A 34 -14.08 -10.41 -3.27
C ALA A 34 -14.63 -9.01 -2.99
N LYS A 35 -13.86 -8.15 -2.31
CA LYS A 35 -14.20 -6.75 -2.07
C LYS A 35 -13.28 -5.87 -2.91
N PRO A 36 -13.62 -5.59 -4.19
CA PRO A 36 -12.81 -4.71 -5.01
C PRO A 36 -12.65 -3.37 -4.27
N VAL A 37 -11.46 -3.16 -3.69
CA VAL A 37 -11.08 -1.86 -3.16
C VAL A 37 -11.09 -0.97 -4.38
N GLN A 38 -12.03 -0.03 -4.40
CA GLN A 38 -12.14 0.98 -5.44
C GLN A 38 -10.75 1.58 -5.61
N GLY A 39 -10.07 1.21 -6.71
CA GLY A 39 -8.70 1.60 -6.93
C GLY A 39 -8.60 3.11 -6.80
N THR A 40 -7.58 3.61 -6.12
CA THR A 40 -7.28 5.04 -6.13
C THR A 40 -7.22 5.47 -7.59
N PRO A 41 -7.98 6.50 -8.01
CA PRO A 41 -7.89 7.00 -9.37
C PRO A 41 -6.42 7.24 -9.72
N ALA A 42 -6.00 6.71 -10.86
CA ALA A 42 -4.62 6.87 -11.32
C ALA A 42 -4.22 8.35 -11.19
N PRO A 43 -3.06 8.67 -10.60
CA PRO A 43 -2.62 10.05 -10.49
C PRO A 43 -2.60 10.62 -11.90
N ASN A 44 -3.37 11.69 -12.13
CA ASN A 44 -3.40 12.29 -13.44
C ASN A 44 -1.96 12.70 -13.80
N PRO A 45 -1.45 12.35 -15.00
CA PRO A 45 -0.11 12.77 -15.40
C PRO A 45 -0.07 14.27 -15.77
N ARG A 46 -1.19 15.00 -15.61
CA ARG A 46 -1.36 16.39 -16.05
C ARG A 46 -1.19 17.42 -14.93
N GLY A 47 -0.77 16.97 -13.74
CA GLY A 47 -0.14 17.82 -12.74
C GLY A 47 1.28 18.19 -13.18
N THR A 48 1.40 18.90 -14.31
CA THR A 48 2.61 19.67 -14.61
C THR A 48 2.90 20.50 -13.39
N LEU A 49 4.08 20.29 -12.80
CA LEU A 49 4.65 21.18 -11.80
C LEU A 49 4.51 22.60 -12.33
N SER A 50 3.52 23.34 -11.85
CA SER A 50 3.53 24.79 -11.93
C SER A 50 4.63 25.23 -11.00
N HIS A 51 5.87 25.11 -11.47
CA HIS A 51 7.01 25.71 -10.84
C HIS A 51 6.87 27.21 -11.07
N SER A 52 6.07 27.86 -10.23
CA SER A 52 5.95 29.31 -10.22
C SER A 52 7.36 29.87 -9.95
N PRO A 53 8.01 30.56 -10.91
CA PRO A 53 9.32 31.13 -10.63
C PRO A 53 9.12 32.20 -9.55
N ARG A 54 9.73 32.01 -8.39
CA ARG A 54 9.86 33.08 -7.39
C ARG A 54 10.61 34.22 -8.06
N ARG A 55 9.89 35.28 -8.40
CA ARG A 55 10.45 36.54 -8.90
C ARG A 55 11.27 37.16 -7.76
N VAL A 56 12.58 36.96 -7.78
CA VAL A 56 13.51 37.78 -6.98
C VAL A 56 13.47 39.18 -7.59
N ARG A 57 12.93 40.16 -6.83
CA ARG A 57 13.12 41.57 -7.12
C ARG A 57 14.57 41.92 -6.75
N VAL A 58 15.30 42.48 -7.71
CA VAL A 58 16.49 43.32 -7.46
C VAL A 58 16.06 44.78 -7.53
#